data_AF-A0A176F0N7-F1
#
_entry.id   AF-A0A176F0N7-F1
#
_cell.length_a   1.000
_cell.length_b   1.000
_cell.length_c   1.000
_cell.angle_alpha   90.00
_cell.angle_beta   90.00
_cell.angle_gamma   90.00
#
_symmetry.space_group_name_H-M   'P 1'
#
loop_
_entity.id
_entity.type
_entity.pdbx_description
1 polymer ?
#
loop_
_entity_poly.entity_id
_entity_poly.type
_entity_poly.pdbx_seq_one_letter_code
_entity_poly.pdbx_strand_id
1 'polypeptide(L)'
;MNETTIDFWNTGLPLALIAGAAGLLPFVLIPWRTRSHWRVAVGILVSAVLMIGVSAGVSALFDKRGIAAGIEIMGLWPFVWFMIVSSLKSALLWVPVLGLFWFNAAQRVERLRGEDMARKDGG
;
A
#
# COMPACT_ATOMS: atom_id res chain seq x y z
N MET A 1 10.65 -31.24 2.63
CA MET A 1 10.57 -30.13 3.60
C MET A 1 9.19 -30.19 4.22
N ASN A 2 9.08 -30.17 5.55
CA ASN A 2 7.80 -30.24 6.23
C ASN A 2 7.02 -28.95 5.95
N GLU A 3 5.95 -29.06 5.17
CA GLU A 3 5.11 -27.93 4.74
C GLU A 3 4.15 -27.43 5.85
N THR A 4 4.39 -27.83 7.10
CA THR A 4 3.58 -27.51 8.28
C THR A 4 4.27 -26.60 9.29
N THR A 5 5.55 -26.25 9.06
CA THR A 5 6.29 -25.37 9.98
C THR A 5 6.09 -23.91 9.55
N ILE A 6 5.49 -23.10 10.43
CA ILE A 6 5.50 -21.63 10.33
C ILE A 6 6.96 -21.21 10.52
N ASP A 7 7.67 -21.10 9.40
CA ASP A 7 9.07 -20.71 9.40
C ASP A 7 9.20 -19.22 9.10
N PHE A 8 10.25 -18.57 9.59
CA PHE A 8 10.46 -17.12 9.43
C PHE A 8 10.38 -16.69 7.94
N TRP A 9 10.81 -17.56 7.04
CA TRP A 9 10.77 -17.33 5.60
C TRP A 9 9.36 -17.38 4.99
N ASN A 10 8.46 -18.22 5.52
CA ASN A 10 7.12 -18.37 4.97
C ASN A 10 6.13 -17.31 5.49
N THR A 11 6.44 -16.66 6.62
CA THR A 11 5.57 -15.64 7.22
C THR A 11 6.22 -14.26 7.24
N GLY A 12 7.50 -14.18 7.61
CA GLY A 12 8.24 -12.92 7.69
C GLY A 12 8.50 -12.28 6.33
N LEU A 13 8.88 -13.06 5.32
CA LEU A 13 9.18 -12.54 3.98
C LEU A 13 7.95 -11.92 3.29
N PRO A 14 6.78 -12.58 3.23
CA PRO A 14 5.55 -11.96 2.71
C PRO A 14 5.20 -10.64 3.40
N LEU A 15 5.26 -10.61 4.73
CA LEU A 15 4.98 -9.40 5.52
C LEU A 15 5.99 -8.29 5.23
N ALA A 16 7.28 -8.62 5.13
CA ALA A 16 8.33 -7.66 4.82
C ALA A 16 8.16 -7.06 3.41
N LEU A 17 7.77 -7.87 2.42
CA LEU A 17 7.48 -7.39 1.07
C LEU A 17 6.30 -6.41 1.05
N ILE A 18 5.21 -6.75 1.73
CA ILE A 18 4.02 -5.88 1.80
C ILE A 18 4.35 -4.59 2.57
N ALA A 19 5.01 -4.69 3.74
CA ALA A 19 5.40 -3.51 4.53
C ALA A 19 6.39 -2.61 3.78
N GLY A 20 7.38 -3.20 3.10
CA GLY A 20 8.33 -2.47 2.27
C GLY A 20 7.63 -1.73 1.13
N ALA A 21 6.69 -2.39 0.45
CA ALA A 21 5.89 -1.75 -0.60
C ALA A 21 5.05 -0.58 -0.06
N ALA A 22 4.45 -0.73 1.13
CA ALA A 22 3.63 0.31 1.76
C ALA A 22 4.42 1.61 2.01
N GLY A 23 5.70 1.50 2.38
CA GLY A 23 6.58 2.66 2.54
C GLY A 23 7.16 3.19 1.23
N LEU A 24 7.52 2.30 0.31
CA LEU A 24 8.23 2.65 -0.92
C LEU A 24 7.30 3.29 -1.98
N LEU A 25 6.08 2.77 -2.14
CA LEU A 25 5.13 3.25 -3.15
C LEU A 25 4.80 4.73 -3.03
N PRO A 26 4.37 5.27 -1.87
CA PRO A 26 4.07 6.69 -1.75
C PRO A 26 5.32 7.56 -1.95
N PHE A 27 6.50 7.06 -1.58
CA PHE A 27 7.76 7.77 -1.80
C PHE A 27 8.11 7.91 -3.29
N VAL A 28 7.92 6.84 -4.07
CA VAL A 28 8.20 6.83 -5.51
C VAL A 28 7.14 7.59 -6.30
N LEU A 29 5.87 7.47 -5.92
CA LEU A 29 4.74 8.02 -6.67
C LEU A 29 4.48 9.50 -6.42
N ILE A 30 4.89 10.05 -5.27
CA ILE A 30 4.64 11.46 -4.93
C ILE A 30 5.90 12.28 -5.20
N PRO A 31 5.90 13.14 -6.25
CA PRO A 31 7.09 13.92 -6.58
C PRO A 31 7.52 14.82 -5.42
N TRP A 32 8.82 14.83 -5.13
CA TRP A 32 9.33 15.56 -3.96
C TRP A 32 9.06 17.07 -4.03
N ARG A 33 9.13 17.65 -5.24
CA ARG A 33 8.91 19.09 -5.49
C ARG A 33 7.46 19.46 -5.87
N THR A 34 6.49 18.57 -5.62
CA THR A 34 5.09 18.88 -5.94
C THR A 34 4.58 20.07 -5.12
N ARG A 35 3.83 20.96 -5.78
CA ARG A 35 3.13 22.11 -5.16
C ARG A 35 1.61 21.94 -5.17
N SER A 36 1.14 20.76 -5.51
CA SER A 36 -0.29 20.46 -5.68
C SER A 36 -0.73 19.40 -4.70
N HIS A 37 -1.68 19.75 -3.83
CA HIS A 37 -2.34 18.80 -2.93
C HIS A 37 -3.08 17.72 -3.72
N TRP A 38 -3.65 18.06 -4.89
CA TRP A 38 -4.30 17.08 -5.75
C TRP A 38 -3.33 15.97 -6.21
N ARG A 39 -2.11 16.34 -6.63
CA ARG A 39 -1.09 15.35 -7.01
C ARG A 39 -0.67 14.47 -5.84
N VAL A 40 -0.59 15.01 -4.63
CA VAL A 40 -0.32 14.23 -3.41
C VAL A 40 -1.46 13.25 -3.14
N ALA A 41 -2.71 13.71 -3.16
CA ALA A 41 -3.88 12.87 -2.93
C ALA A 41 -3.99 11.73 -3.96
N VAL A 42 -3.80 12.03 -5.25
CA VAL A 42 -3.78 11.01 -6.31
C VAL A 42 -2.63 10.01 -6.10
N GLY A 43 -1.43 10.48 -5.73
CA GLY A 43 -0.30 9.59 -5.44
C GLY A 43 -0.58 8.61 -4.29
N ILE A 44 -1.22 9.09 -3.22
CA ILE A 44 -1.65 8.24 -2.10
C ILE A 44 -2.73 7.24 -2.53
N LEU A 45 -3.72 7.69 -3.32
CA LEU A 45 -4.79 6.82 -3.83
C LEU A 45 -4.21 5.71 -4.72
N VAL A 46 -3.31 6.04 -5.65
CA VAL A 46 -2.63 5.06 -6.51
C VAL A 46 -1.78 4.11 -5.68
N SER A 47 -1.08 4.61 -4.65
CA SER A 47 -0.32 3.76 -3.72
C SER A 47 -1.23 2.74 -3.01
N ALA A 48 -2.40 3.18 -2.54
CA ALA A 48 -3.39 2.31 -1.90
C ALA A 48 -3.89 1.21 -2.85
N VAL A 49 -4.18 1.56 -4.11
CA VAL A 49 -4.62 0.58 -5.12
C VAL A 49 -3.51 -0.42 -5.46
N LEU A 50 -2.27 0.04 -5.64
CA LEU A 50 -1.14 -0.84 -5.92
C LEU A 50 -0.84 -1.77 -4.75
N MET A 51 -1.06 -1.33 -3.51
CA MET A 51 -0.92 -2.17 -2.33
C MET A 51 -1.88 -3.37 -2.32
N ILE A 52 -3.09 -3.22 -2.88
CA ILE A 52 -4.01 -4.36 -3.08
C ILE A 52 -3.39 -5.36 -4.05
N GLY A 53 -2.83 -4.87 -5.16
CA GLY A 53 -2.15 -5.72 -6.16
C GLY A 53 -0.92 -6.44 -5.60
N VAL A 54 -0.07 -5.74 -4.84
CA VAL A 54 1.10 -6.33 -4.17
C VAL A 54 0.65 -7.41 -3.18
N SER A 55 -0.35 -7.13 -2.36
CA SER A 55 -0.86 -8.09 -1.37
C SER A 55 -1.43 -9.34 -2.06
N ALA A 56 -2.23 -9.17 -3.12
CA ALA A 56 -2.75 -10.28 -3.91
C ALA A 56 -1.64 -11.11 -4.58
N GLY A 57 -0.63 -10.45 -5.15
CA GLY A 57 0.53 -11.11 -5.76
C GLY A 57 1.35 -11.92 -4.74
N VAL A 58 1.59 -11.35 -3.56
CA VAL A 58 2.26 -12.03 -2.46
C VAL A 58 1.45 -13.24 -2.00
N SER A 59 0.14 -13.10 -1.79
CA SER A 59 -0.73 -14.24 -1.45
C SER A 59 -0.71 -15.34 -2.53
N ALA A 60 -0.76 -14.99 -3.81
CA ALA A 60 -0.71 -15.96 -4.89
C ALA A 60 0.63 -16.74 -4.96
N LEU A 61 1.73 -16.10 -4.57
CA LEU A 61 3.06 -16.71 -4.56
C LEU A 61 3.28 -17.61 -3.34
N PHE A 62 2.81 -17.19 -2.17
CA PHE A 62 3.16 -17.82 -0.88
C PHE A 62 2.03 -18.63 -0.25
N ASP A 63 0.76 -18.45 -0.65
CA ASP A 63 -0.41 -19.11 -0.06
C ASP A 63 -1.22 -19.95 -1.06
N LYS A 64 -0.52 -20.72 -1.91
CA LYS A 64 -1.16 -21.56 -2.94
C LYS A 64 -2.10 -22.62 -2.36
N ARG A 65 -1.74 -23.18 -1.20
CA ARG A 65 -2.54 -24.20 -0.50
C ARG A 65 -3.79 -23.61 0.14
N GLY A 66 -3.71 -22.45 0.80
CA GLY A 66 -4.87 -21.77 1.36
C GLY A 66 -5.86 -21.34 0.28
N ILE A 67 -5.35 -20.89 -0.87
CA ILE A 67 -6.18 -20.58 -2.05
C ILE A 67 -6.90 -21.82 -2.57
N ALA A 68 -6.18 -22.93 -2.79
CA ALA A 68 -6.79 -24.17 -3.29
C ALA A 68 -7.85 -24.71 -2.33
N ALA A 69 -7.55 -24.78 -1.03
CA ALA A 69 -8.49 -25.23 -0.01
C ALA A 69 -9.70 -24.30 0.10
N GLY A 70 -9.50 -22.98 0.03
CA GLY A 70 -10.58 -22.01 0.05
C GLY A 70 -11.52 -22.14 -1.14
N ILE A 71 -10.99 -22.36 -2.35
CA ILE A 71 -11.79 -22.62 -3.55
C ILE A 71 -12.56 -23.93 -3.43
N GLU A 72 -11.95 -24.97 -2.88
CA GLU A 72 -12.59 -26.28 -2.68
C GLU A 72 -13.76 -26.20 -1.70
N ILE A 73 -13.61 -25.48 -0.60
CA ILE A 73 -14.63 -25.34 0.45
C ILE A 73 -15.78 -24.42 0.01
N MET A 74 -15.45 -23.30 -0.65
CA MET A 74 -16.39 -22.19 -0.87
C MET A 74 -16.91 -22.10 -2.31
N GLY A 75 -16.24 -22.76 -3.25
CA GLY A 75 -16.34 -22.46 -4.67
C GLY A 75 -15.53 -21.22 -5.08
N LEU A 76 -15.22 -21.12 -6.38
CA LEU A 76 -14.35 -20.07 -6.92
C LEU A 76 -14.89 -18.65 -6.65
N TRP A 77 -16.14 -18.37 -7.02
CA TRP A 77 -16.68 -17.01 -6.92
C TRP A 77 -16.85 -16.52 -5.47
N PRO A 78 -17.41 -17.32 -4.54
CA PRO A 78 -17.45 -16.93 -3.13
C PRO A 78 -16.06 -16.72 -2.53
N PHE A 79 -15.06 -17.54 -2.90
CA PHE A 79 -13.68 -17.35 -2.47
C PHE A 79 -13.06 -16.05 -3.00
N VAL A 80 -13.26 -15.74 -4.29
CA VAL A 80 -12.81 -14.46 -4.88
C VAL A 80 -13.44 -13.28 -4.16
N TRP A 81 -14.75 -13.32 -3.89
CA TRP A 81 -15.42 -12.27 -3.14
C TRP A 81 -14.87 -12.13 -1.72
N PHE A 82 -14.67 -13.25 -1.02
CA PHE A 82 -14.02 -13.29 0.29
C PHE A 82 -12.63 -12.67 0.26
N MET A 83 -11.81 -12.97 -0.75
CA MET A 83 -10.48 -12.40 -0.93
C MET A 83 -10.52 -10.90 -1.18
N ILE A 84 -11.48 -10.40 -1.98
CA ILE A 84 -11.67 -8.95 -2.21
C ILE A 84 -12.01 -8.25 -0.89
N VAL A 85 -13.01 -8.74 -0.15
CA VAL A 85 -13.44 -8.15 1.12
C VAL A 85 -12.34 -8.21 2.17
N SER A 86 -11.62 -9.33 2.26
CA SER A 86 -10.50 -9.51 3.19
C SER A 86 -9.34 -8.58 2.84
N SER A 87 -9.05 -8.43 1.56
CA SER A 87 -8.04 -7.48 1.06
C SER A 87 -8.43 -6.04 1.41
N LEU A 88 -9.70 -5.66 1.22
CA LEU A 88 -10.19 -4.32 1.58
C LEU A 88 -10.08 -4.06 3.09
N LYS A 89 -10.42 -5.04 3.94
CA LYS A 89 -10.25 -4.93 5.40
C LYS A 89 -8.78 -4.80 5.78
N SER A 90 -7.90 -5.58 5.16
CA SER A 90 -6.45 -5.48 5.39
C SER A 90 -5.88 -4.14 4.93
N ALA A 91 -6.46 -3.53 3.87
CA ALA A 91 -6.07 -2.21 3.41
C ALA A 91 -6.28 -1.12 4.48
N LEU A 92 -7.26 -1.30 5.38
CA LEU A 92 -7.45 -0.40 6.53
C LEU A 92 -6.26 -0.36 7.47
N LEU A 93 -5.49 -1.45 7.57
CA LEU A 93 -4.26 -1.51 8.37
C LEU A 93 -3.22 -0.49 7.88
N TRP A 94 -3.23 -0.18 6.57
CA TRP A 94 -2.29 0.75 5.95
C TRP A 94 -2.76 2.20 5.97
N VAL A 95 -4.02 2.47 6.32
CA VAL A 95 -4.57 3.83 6.37
C VAL A 95 -3.76 4.76 7.27
N PRO A 96 -3.35 4.38 8.50
CA PRO A 96 -2.51 5.25 9.34
C PRO A 96 -1.16 5.57 8.69
N VAL A 97 -0.52 4.57 8.08
CA VAL A 97 0.79 4.73 7.42
C VAL A 97 0.67 5.66 6.22
N LEU A 98 -0.30 5.43 5.34
CA LEU A 98 -0.57 6.28 4.19
C LEU A 98 -1.00 7.69 4.61
N GLY A 99 -1.73 7.82 5.71
CA GLY A 99 -2.11 9.10 6.31
C GLY A 99 -0.89 9.91 6.75
N LEU A 100 0.10 9.28 7.39
CA LEU A 100 1.36 9.94 7.76
C LEU A 100 2.15 10.38 6.52
N PHE A 101 2.23 9.56 5.48
CA PHE A 101 2.87 9.95 4.22
C PHE A 101 2.15 11.12 3.55
N TRP A 102 0.83 11.07 3.50
CA TRP A 102 -0.01 12.15 2.98
C TRP A 102 0.23 13.44 3.75
N PHE A 103 0.17 13.40 5.08
CA PHE A 103 0.33 14.56 5.95
C PHE A 103 1.69 15.22 5.76
N ASN A 104 2.78 14.44 5.80
CA ASN A 104 4.13 14.94 5.54
C ASN A 104 4.26 15.58 4.15
N ALA A 105 3.65 14.96 3.13
CA ALA A 105 3.67 15.51 1.77
C ALA A 105 2.81 16.78 1.65
N ALA A 106 1.69 16.88 2.35
CA ALA A 106 0.83 18.06 2.38
C ALA A 106 1.53 19.25 3.05
N GLN A 107 2.16 19.04 4.22
CA GLN A 107 2.96 20.07 4.88
C GLN A 107 4.10 20.58 3.99
N ARG A 108 4.73 19.67 3.23
CA ARG A 108 5.79 20.03 2.28
C ARG A 108 5.25 20.92 1.14
N VAL A 109 4.06 20.64 0.63
CA VAL A 109 3.42 21.47 -0.41
C VAL A 109 3.21 22.90 0.11
N GLU A 110 2.71 23.05 1.33
CA GLU A 110 2.50 24.37 1.95
C GLU A 110 3.82 25.11 2.15
N ARG A 111 4.86 24.44 2.64
CA ARG A 111 6.19 25.04 2.79
C ARG A 111 6.73 25.58 1.47
N LEU A 112 6.66 24.78 0.40
CA LEU A 112 7.13 25.19 -0.93
C LEU A 112 6.33 26.37 -1.49
N ARG A 113 5.02 26.40 -1.27
CA ARG A 113 4.17 27.54 -1.65
C ARG A 113 4.53 28.80 -0.86
N GLY A 114 4.84 28.66 0.43
CA GLY A 114 5.30 29.76 1.27
C GLY A 114 6.61 30.37 0.78
N GLU A 115 7.59 29.53 0.44
CA GLU A 115 8.88 29.94 -0.13
C GLU A 115 8.69 30.71 -1.46
N ASP A 116 7.74 30.29 -2.30
CA ASP A 116 7.44 30.98 -3.56
C ASP A 116 6.82 32.36 -3.36
N MET A 117 5.93 32.50 -2.37
CA MET A 117 5.27 33.78 -2.07
C MET A 117 6.30 34.77 -1.51
N ALA A 118 7.12 34.36 -0.56
CA ALA A 118 8.19 35.19 -0.02
C ALA A 118 9.18 35.65 -1.10
N ARG A 119 9.47 34.79 -2.09
CA ARG A 119 10.33 35.14 -3.22
C ARG A 119 9.69 36.14 -4.19
N LYS A 120 8.35 36.16 -4.31
CA LYS A 120 7.63 37.12 -5.15
C LYS A 120 7.47 38.49 -4.47
N ASP A 121 7.34 38.52 -3.15
CA ASP A 121 7.12 39.77 -2.39
C ASP A 121 8.42 40.52 -2.07
N GLY A 122 9.57 39.83 -2.09
CA GLY A 122 10.89 40.39 -1.76
C GLY A 122 11.77 40.81 -2.95
N GLY A 123 11.24 40.80 -4.19
CA GLY A 123 11.95 41.20 -5.41
C GLY A 123 11.17 42.24 -6.19
#